data_AF-A0AA39SKI1-F1
#
_entry.id   AF-A0AA39SKI1-F1
#
_cell.length_a   1.000
_cell.length_b   1.000
_cell.length_c   1.000
_cell.angle_alpha   90.00
_cell.angle_beta   90.00
_cell.angle_gamma   90.00
#
_symmetry.space_group_name_H-M   'P 1'
#
loop_
_entity.id
_entity.type
_entity.pdbx_description
1 polymer ?
#
loop_
_entity_poly.entity_id
_entity_poly.type
_entity_poly.pdbx_seq_one_letter_code
_entity_poly.pdbx_strand_id
1 'polypeptide(L)'
;MLKSFKIFTYTPPQALVFSTPAESLFFSSLINSSFLTPDPERAHLFFVPFSSSTPNRSLSRLVNALRTDLPFWNRTLGADHFYVSCDGLGFYSDRNLVELKKNSVQISCFPTQRSSFVPHKDVTLPPLADPHHAPVINETKNYLGYVKYGAVKESSLVNELSDDQDFLVERQPSDVLTYEWRLSVSKFCLFEYGEGDVSGIGDAVRFGCVPVVITDHPIQDLPLMDVLRWQEIAVFVGWKNKSGGGAKRLRHLLDLTYGDEKRYEEVRGSCVTAGQHLVWNEEPQPLDAFHMMMYQLWLRRHTIRYARREVA
;
A
#
# COMPACT_ATOMS: atom_id res chain seq x y z
N MET A 1 -7.23 -19.26 -12.37
CA MET A 1 -5.99 -19.00 -11.60
C MET A 1 -6.30 -18.69 -10.14
N LEU A 2 -6.96 -17.57 -9.79
CA LEU A 2 -7.34 -17.28 -8.40
C LEU A 2 -8.39 -18.24 -7.82
N LYS A 3 -9.28 -18.82 -8.64
CA LYS A 3 -10.29 -19.80 -8.17
C LYS A 3 -9.70 -21.04 -7.47
N SER A 4 -8.46 -21.41 -7.81
CA SER A 4 -7.76 -22.53 -7.17
C SER A 4 -6.81 -22.08 -6.07
N PHE A 5 -6.60 -20.79 -5.88
CA PHE A 5 -5.72 -20.27 -4.84
C PHE A 5 -6.35 -20.50 -3.47
N LYS A 6 -5.60 -21.12 -2.56
CA LYS A 6 -6.07 -21.53 -1.25
C LYS A 6 -5.09 -21.12 -0.17
N ILE A 7 -5.62 -20.60 0.92
CA ILE A 7 -4.89 -20.12 2.08
C ILE A 7 -5.36 -20.91 3.30
N PHE A 8 -4.42 -21.42 4.08
CA PHE A 8 -4.72 -21.93 5.41
C PHE A 8 -4.39 -20.87 6.45
N THR A 9 -5.21 -20.71 7.48
CA THR A 9 -4.90 -19.83 8.61
C THR A 9 -4.66 -20.69 9.84
N TYR A 10 -3.60 -20.39 10.59
CA TYR A 10 -3.45 -20.97 11.92
C TYR A 10 -4.55 -20.46 12.85
N THR A 11 -4.88 -21.24 13.87
CA THR A 11 -5.78 -20.80 14.93
C THR A 11 -4.99 -20.01 15.97
N PRO A 12 -5.29 -18.73 16.20
CA PRO A 12 -4.62 -17.97 17.24
C PRO A 12 -5.03 -18.52 18.63
N PRO A 13 -4.12 -18.50 19.62
CA PRO A 13 -4.42 -19.02 20.97
C PRO A 13 -5.44 -18.16 21.74
N GLN A 14 -5.69 -16.93 21.28
CA GLN A 14 -6.63 -15.97 21.85
C GLN A 14 -7.38 -15.29 20.70
N ALA A 15 -8.51 -14.65 21.01
CA ALA A 15 -9.21 -13.81 20.04
C ALA A 15 -8.25 -12.75 19.49
N LEU A 16 -8.09 -12.72 18.17
CA LEU A 16 -7.17 -11.82 17.50
C LEU A 16 -7.82 -10.45 17.31
N VAL A 17 -7.19 -9.42 17.88
CA VAL A 17 -7.59 -8.02 17.70
C VAL A 17 -6.44 -7.27 17.06
N PHE A 18 -6.67 -6.74 15.86
CA PHE A 18 -5.68 -5.94 15.17
C PHE A 18 -5.67 -4.50 15.68
N SER A 19 -4.51 -3.86 15.58
CA SER A 19 -4.30 -2.51 16.09
C SER A 19 -4.79 -1.42 15.15
N THR A 20 -5.00 -1.75 13.88
CA THR A 20 -5.45 -0.80 12.88
C THR A 20 -6.72 -1.26 12.17
N PRO A 21 -7.56 -0.32 11.68
CA PRO A 21 -8.71 -0.65 10.83
C PRO A 21 -8.31 -1.41 9.56
N ALA A 22 -7.15 -1.07 8.97
CA ALA A 22 -6.67 -1.67 7.73
C ALA A 22 -6.32 -3.16 7.88
N GLU A 23 -5.59 -3.50 8.96
CA GLU A 23 -5.34 -4.90 9.31
C GLU A 23 -6.63 -5.66 9.62
N SER A 24 -7.53 -5.03 10.38
CA SER A 24 -8.82 -5.62 10.76
C SER A 24 -9.66 -5.95 9.53
N LEU A 25 -9.74 -5.02 8.57
CA LEU A 25 -10.47 -5.18 7.32
C LEU A 25 -9.84 -6.26 6.44
N PHE A 26 -8.51 -6.26 6.29
CA PHE A 26 -7.83 -7.33 5.54
C PHE A 26 -8.14 -8.71 6.13
N PHE A 27 -8.05 -8.85 7.47
CA PHE A 27 -8.31 -10.11 8.13
C PHE A 27 -9.78 -10.52 8.02
N SER A 28 -10.74 -9.61 8.24
CA SER A 28 -12.17 -9.91 8.11
C SER A 28 -12.53 -10.31 6.68
N SER A 29 -11.98 -9.63 5.67
CA SER A 29 -12.12 -10.01 4.26
C SER A 29 -11.53 -11.39 4.00
N LEU A 30 -10.33 -11.70 4.55
CA LEU A 30 -9.70 -13.02 4.38
C LEU A 30 -10.55 -14.14 4.97
N ILE A 31 -11.00 -14.02 6.23
CA ILE A 31 -11.76 -15.07 6.91
C ILE A 31 -13.12 -15.35 6.28
N ASN A 32 -13.73 -14.33 5.66
CA ASN A 32 -15.01 -14.46 4.97
C ASN A 32 -14.85 -14.81 3.48
N SER A 33 -13.63 -14.94 2.98
CA SER A 33 -13.37 -15.20 1.56
C SER A 33 -13.39 -16.67 1.18
N SER A 34 -13.63 -16.93 -0.11
CA SER A 34 -13.48 -18.27 -0.70
C SER A 34 -12.03 -18.75 -0.85
N PHE A 35 -11.04 -17.91 -0.50
CA PHE A 35 -9.62 -18.29 -0.53
C PHE A 35 -9.25 -19.19 0.65
N LEU A 36 -9.97 -19.14 1.77
CA LEU A 36 -9.67 -20.01 2.90
C LEU A 36 -9.96 -21.49 2.59
N THR A 37 -9.14 -22.34 3.17
CA THR A 37 -9.38 -23.78 3.21
C THR A 37 -9.13 -24.32 4.62
N PRO A 38 -9.98 -25.24 5.12
CA PRO A 38 -9.73 -25.92 6.38
C PRO A 38 -8.67 -27.02 6.24
N ASP A 39 -8.34 -27.43 5.01
CA ASP A 39 -7.38 -28.48 4.71
C ASP A 39 -6.01 -27.87 4.38
N PRO A 40 -5.02 -27.95 5.29
CA PRO A 40 -3.72 -27.32 5.07
C PRO A 40 -2.92 -27.98 3.94
N GLU A 41 -3.21 -29.22 3.56
CA GLU A 41 -2.53 -29.88 2.43
C GLU A 41 -2.94 -29.29 1.07
N ARG A 42 -4.09 -28.62 1.02
CA ARG A 42 -4.57 -27.90 -0.17
C ARG A 42 -4.08 -26.46 -0.24
N ALA A 43 -3.43 -25.96 0.81
CA ALA A 43 -3.02 -24.58 0.91
C ALA A 43 -1.78 -24.28 0.07
N HIS A 44 -1.80 -23.12 -0.59
CA HIS A 44 -0.68 -22.55 -1.33
C HIS A 44 0.13 -21.59 -0.46
N LEU A 45 -0.53 -20.92 0.49
CA LEU A 45 0.06 -20.04 1.47
C LEU A 45 -0.58 -20.23 2.85
N PHE A 46 0.15 -19.84 3.89
CA PHE A 46 -0.25 -19.95 5.28
C PHE A 46 -0.29 -18.57 5.94
N PHE A 47 -1.46 -18.15 6.42
CA PHE A 47 -1.61 -16.90 7.15
C PHE A 47 -1.20 -17.08 8.62
N VAL A 48 -0.31 -16.21 9.12
CA VAL A 48 0.12 -16.19 10.52
C VAL A 48 -0.66 -15.10 11.28
N PRO A 49 -1.57 -15.48 12.18
CA PRO A 49 -2.48 -14.55 12.86
C PRO A 49 -1.81 -13.85 14.05
N PHE A 50 -1.32 -12.63 13.86
CA PHE A 50 -0.88 -11.75 14.94
C PHE A 50 -1.11 -10.28 14.58
N SER A 51 -1.24 -9.43 15.61
CA SER A 51 -1.40 -7.97 15.46
C SER A 51 -0.05 -7.25 15.50
N SER A 52 0.12 -6.11 14.84
CA SER A 52 1.34 -5.29 14.92
C SER A 52 1.77 -4.93 16.34
N SER A 53 0.82 -4.81 17.28
CA SER A 53 1.10 -4.57 18.70
C SER A 53 1.57 -5.80 19.49
N THR A 54 1.66 -6.96 18.84
CA THR A 54 2.08 -8.21 19.50
C THR A 54 3.52 -8.07 20.00
N PRO A 55 3.79 -8.26 21.30
CA PRO A 55 5.15 -8.15 21.82
C PRO A 55 6.10 -9.16 21.15
N ASN A 56 7.32 -8.73 20.84
CA ASN A 56 8.35 -9.56 20.17
C ASN A 56 8.53 -10.94 20.82
N ARG A 57 8.53 -11.01 22.16
CA ARG A 57 8.65 -12.29 22.90
C ARG A 57 7.46 -13.21 22.63
N SER A 58 6.25 -12.67 22.55
CA SER A 58 5.04 -13.44 22.22
C SER A 58 5.06 -13.89 20.76
N LEU A 59 5.52 -13.05 19.84
CA LEU A 59 5.66 -13.40 18.44
C LEU A 59 6.72 -14.49 18.22
N SER A 60 7.86 -14.43 18.92
CA SER A 60 8.87 -15.50 18.89
C SER A 60 8.31 -16.84 19.39
N ARG A 61 7.50 -16.82 20.47
CA ARG A 61 6.81 -18.02 20.95
C ARG A 61 5.78 -18.55 19.97
N LEU A 62 5.04 -17.66 19.29
CA LEU A 62 4.08 -18.04 18.25
C LEU A 62 4.79 -18.80 17.14
N VAL A 63 5.85 -18.23 16.56
CA VAL A 63 6.63 -18.90 15.50
C VAL A 63 7.20 -20.23 16.00
N ASN A 64 7.67 -20.30 17.25
CA ASN A 64 8.13 -21.56 17.83
C ASN A 64 7.00 -22.61 17.91
N ALA A 65 5.78 -22.22 18.28
CA ALA A 65 4.61 -23.10 18.29
C ALA A 65 4.24 -23.56 16.86
N LEU A 66 4.24 -22.66 15.87
CA LEU A 66 3.97 -23.02 14.47
C LEU A 66 4.92 -24.11 13.94
N ARG A 67 6.15 -24.14 14.44
CA ARG A 67 7.16 -25.16 14.09
C ARG A 67 6.89 -26.52 14.71
N THR A 68 6.28 -26.55 15.89
CA THR A 68 6.03 -27.79 16.64
C THR A 68 4.67 -28.38 16.33
N ASP A 69 3.68 -27.52 16.04
CA ASP A 69 2.28 -27.93 15.99
C ASP A 69 1.92 -28.55 14.63
N LEU A 70 2.48 -28.01 13.53
CA LEU A 70 2.24 -28.50 12.17
C LEU A 70 3.53 -28.51 11.33
N PRO A 71 3.67 -29.43 10.35
CA PRO A 71 4.91 -29.58 9.59
C PRO A 71 5.20 -28.42 8.61
N PHE A 72 4.19 -27.59 8.30
CA PHE A 72 4.23 -26.64 7.18
C PHE A 72 5.28 -25.55 7.35
N TRP A 73 5.52 -25.03 8.56
CA TRP A 73 6.59 -24.06 8.78
C TRP A 73 7.96 -24.67 8.44
N ASN A 74 8.25 -25.89 8.91
CA ASN A 74 9.56 -26.51 8.73
C ASN A 74 9.81 -26.96 7.28
N ARG A 75 8.76 -27.15 6.47
CA ARG A 75 8.86 -27.50 5.04
C ARG A 75 9.59 -26.42 4.23
N THR A 76 9.40 -25.16 4.60
CA THR A 76 9.85 -23.99 3.82
C THR A 76 10.59 -22.95 4.67
N LEU A 77 10.77 -23.22 5.96
CA LEU A 77 11.23 -22.25 6.96
C LEU A 77 10.35 -20.99 7.00
N GLY A 78 9.05 -21.11 6.73
CA GLY A 78 8.12 -20.00 6.70
C GLY A 78 8.05 -19.24 5.37
N ALA A 79 8.66 -19.75 4.29
CA ALA A 79 8.69 -19.05 3.00
C ALA A 79 7.36 -19.06 2.22
N ASP A 80 6.45 -19.97 2.57
CA ASP A 80 5.06 -20.00 2.10
C ASP A 80 4.08 -19.42 3.13
N HIS A 81 4.60 -18.66 4.10
CA HIS A 81 3.79 -17.96 5.10
C HIS A 81 3.69 -16.48 4.79
N PHE A 82 2.62 -15.85 5.27
CA PHE A 82 2.47 -14.41 5.20
C PHE A 82 1.72 -13.88 6.42
N TYR A 83 1.86 -12.58 6.68
CA TYR A 83 1.20 -11.90 7.78
C TYR A 83 0.92 -10.44 7.40
N VAL A 84 -0.02 -9.80 8.10
CA VAL A 84 -0.27 -8.36 7.97
C VAL A 84 0.30 -7.64 9.18
N SER A 85 1.07 -6.58 8.93
CA SER A 85 1.58 -5.71 9.99
C SER A 85 1.86 -4.32 9.43
N CYS A 86 1.08 -3.32 9.87
CA CYS A 86 1.29 -1.93 9.49
C CYS A 86 2.63 -1.38 10.03
N ASP A 87 3.02 -1.78 11.24
CA ASP A 87 4.32 -1.36 11.82
C ASP A 87 5.50 -2.12 11.19
N GLY A 88 5.20 -3.31 10.67
CA GLY A 88 6.17 -4.25 10.14
C GLY A 88 7.11 -4.78 11.21
N LEU A 89 7.99 -5.69 10.79
CA LEU A 89 9.01 -6.26 11.67
C LEU A 89 10.33 -5.50 11.54
N GLY A 90 10.92 -5.11 12.66
CA GLY A 90 12.25 -4.49 12.72
C GLY A 90 13.40 -5.47 12.53
N PHE A 91 14.61 -5.08 12.93
CA PHE A 91 15.77 -5.98 12.99
C PHE A 91 15.86 -6.61 14.37
N TYR A 92 16.03 -7.94 14.42
CA TYR A 92 16.07 -8.71 15.66
C TYR A 92 17.24 -9.69 15.67
N SER A 93 17.69 -10.07 16.86
CA SER A 93 18.65 -11.17 17.07
C SER A 93 17.97 -12.53 17.33
N ASP A 94 16.69 -12.52 17.68
CA ASP A 94 15.90 -13.73 17.89
C ASP A 94 15.72 -14.48 16.57
N ARG A 95 16.12 -15.76 16.56
CA ARG A 95 16.09 -16.61 15.36
C ARG A 95 14.70 -16.69 14.72
N ASN A 96 13.65 -16.82 15.53
CA ASN A 96 12.29 -16.99 15.03
C ASN A 96 11.80 -15.71 14.35
N LEU A 97 12.09 -14.55 14.93
CA LEU A 97 11.73 -13.26 14.33
C LEU A 97 12.54 -12.96 13.07
N VAL A 98 13.82 -13.37 13.04
CA VAL A 98 14.65 -13.27 11.84
C VAL A 98 14.12 -14.15 10.71
N GLU A 99 13.77 -15.41 11.00
CA GLU A 99 13.16 -16.32 10.02
C GLU A 99 11.82 -15.75 9.51
N LEU A 100 10.94 -15.28 10.41
CA LEU A 100 9.65 -14.68 10.05
C LEU A 100 9.80 -13.48 9.10
N LYS A 101 10.65 -12.49 9.45
CA LYS A 101 10.86 -11.31 8.60
C LYS A 101 11.51 -11.65 7.25
N LYS A 102 12.49 -12.56 7.24
CA LYS A 102 13.25 -12.88 6.02
C LYS A 102 12.49 -13.78 5.05
N ASN A 103 11.68 -14.70 5.57
CA ASN A 103 11.12 -15.78 4.76
C ASN A 103 9.66 -15.52 4.39
N SER A 104 8.85 -15.09 5.35
CA SER A 104 7.41 -14.92 5.16
C SER A 104 7.09 -13.58 4.51
N VAL A 105 6.08 -13.52 3.64
CA VAL A 105 5.65 -12.27 2.99
C VAL A 105 4.98 -11.36 4.02
N GLN A 106 5.46 -10.13 4.18
CA GLN A 106 4.78 -9.12 4.99
C GLN A 106 3.84 -8.31 4.11
N ILE A 107 2.61 -8.13 4.60
CA ILE A 107 1.68 -7.13 4.08
C ILE A 107 1.81 -5.88 4.96
N SER A 108 2.29 -4.78 4.39
CA SER A 108 2.48 -3.51 5.09
C SER A 108 1.49 -2.47 4.64
N CYS A 109 0.95 -1.70 5.58
CA CYS A 109 0.03 -0.61 5.28
C CYS A 109 0.79 0.55 4.63
N PHE A 110 0.21 1.17 3.60
CA PHE A 110 0.79 2.36 3.01
C PHE A 110 0.44 3.61 3.84
N PRO A 111 1.38 4.55 4.06
CA PRO A 111 2.81 4.45 3.75
C PRO A 111 3.55 3.45 4.64
N THR A 112 4.55 2.75 4.08
CA THR A 112 5.28 1.72 4.84
C THR A 112 6.38 2.33 5.70
N GLN A 113 6.76 1.60 6.76
CA GLN A 113 7.95 1.94 7.55
C GLN A 113 9.22 1.49 6.82
N ARG A 114 10.10 2.45 6.46
CA ARG A 114 11.28 2.21 5.59
C ARG A 114 12.20 1.06 6.05
N SER A 115 12.42 0.89 7.35
CA SER A 115 13.29 -0.18 7.89
C SER A 115 12.64 -1.56 7.94
N SER A 116 11.32 -1.60 7.80
CA SER A 116 10.50 -2.78 8.08
C SER A 116 10.12 -3.53 6.80
N PHE A 117 10.16 -2.86 5.64
CA PHE A 117 9.69 -3.38 4.35
C PHE A 117 10.83 -3.96 3.49
N VAL A 118 10.57 -5.12 2.85
CA VAL A 118 11.50 -5.83 1.97
C VAL A 118 10.92 -5.89 0.55
N PRO A 119 11.29 -4.97 -0.37
CA PRO A 119 10.57 -4.74 -1.63
C PRO A 119 10.44 -5.93 -2.57
N HIS A 120 11.42 -6.83 -2.59
CA HIS A 120 11.38 -7.97 -3.50
C HIS A 120 10.43 -9.08 -3.02
N LYS A 121 9.94 -9.01 -1.78
CA LYS A 121 9.12 -10.04 -1.12
C LYS A 121 7.79 -9.51 -0.60
N ASP A 122 7.83 -8.37 0.06
CA ASP A 122 6.70 -7.79 0.77
C ASP A 122 5.75 -7.08 -0.20
N VAL A 123 4.52 -6.89 0.26
CA VAL A 123 3.46 -6.23 -0.51
C VAL A 123 2.83 -5.12 0.30
N THR A 124 2.40 -4.08 -0.38
CA THR A 124 1.81 -2.90 0.25
C THR A 124 0.29 -2.96 0.14
N LEU A 125 -0.37 -2.88 1.29
CA LEU A 125 -1.79 -2.72 1.44
C LEU A 125 -2.21 -1.27 1.11
N PRO A 126 -3.13 -1.07 0.15
CA PRO A 126 -3.67 0.24 -0.19
C PRO A 126 -4.27 0.98 1.01
N PRO A 127 -4.13 2.32 1.08
CA PRO A 127 -4.86 3.14 2.04
C PRO A 127 -6.35 2.83 2.01
N LEU A 128 -7.00 2.92 3.17
CA LEU A 128 -8.45 2.77 3.26
C LEU A 128 -9.11 4.01 2.65
N ALA A 129 -9.58 3.87 1.41
CA ALA A 129 -10.45 4.85 0.79
C ALA A 129 -11.90 4.67 1.28
N ASP A 130 -12.64 5.76 1.45
CA ASP A 130 -14.07 5.68 1.83
C ASP A 130 -14.90 5.16 0.64
N PRO A 131 -15.47 3.94 0.71
CA PRO A 131 -16.21 3.37 -0.43
C PRO A 131 -17.53 4.10 -0.72
N HIS A 132 -18.07 4.90 0.21
CA HIS A 132 -19.39 5.52 0.08
C HIS A 132 -19.41 6.80 -0.76
N HIS A 133 -18.27 7.42 -1.02
CA HIS A 133 -18.19 8.64 -1.82
C HIS A 133 -17.68 8.36 -3.23
N ALA A 134 -18.59 8.11 -4.16
CA ALA A 134 -18.22 7.92 -5.56
C ALA A 134 -17.59 9.22 -6.12
N PRO A 135 -16.43 9.14 -6.82
CA PRO A 135 -15.79 10.33 -7.36
C PRO A 135 -16.68 11.00 -8.40
N VAL A 136 -16.84 12.32 -8.29
CA VAL A 136 -17.51 13.13 -9.33
C VAL A 136 -16.51 13.39 -10.45
N ILE A 137 -16.47 12.49 -11.44
CA ILE A 137 -15.43 12.47 -12.49
C ILE A 137 -15.62 13.60 -13.52
N ASN A 138 -16.77 14.28 -13.52
CA ASN A 138 -17.15 15.28 -14.53
C ASN A 138 -16.92 16.74 -14.11
N GLU A 139 -16.24 16.99 -12.98
CA GLU A 139 -15.91 18.36 -12.59
C GLU A 139 -14.79 18.94 -13.46
N THR A 140 -14.94 20.21 -13.81
CA THR A 140 -13.89 20.96 -14.51
C THR A 140 -12.68 21.10 -13.59
N LYS A 141 -11.50 20.67 -14.08
CA LYS A 141 -10.24 20.86 -13.39
C LYS A 141 -9.83 22.34 -13.46
N ASN A 142 -10.08 23.07 -12.36
CA ASN A 142 -9.85 24.51 -12.27
C ASN A 142 -8.47 24.88 -11.70
N TYR A 143 -7.80 23.93 -11.06
CA TYR A 143 -6.50 24.13 -10.41
C TYR A 143 -5.44 23.24 -11.03
N LEU A 144 -4.22 23.76 -11.15
CA LEU A 144 -3.08 22.99 -11.63
C LEU A 144 -2.75 21.87 -10.63
N GLY A 145 -2.75 22.16 -9.34
CA GLY A 145 -2.48 21.10 -8.37
C GLY A 145 -3.02 21.31 -6.96
N TYR A 146 -3.05 20.22 -6.21
CA TYR A 146 -3.41 20.19 -4.81
C TYR A 146 -2.29 19.59 -3.97
N VAL A 147 -2.02 20.20 -2.83
CA VAL A 147 -1.04 19.76 -1.84
C VAL A 147 -1.73 19.69 -0.48
N LYS A 148 -1.80 18.48 0.07
CA LYS A 148 -2.08 18.24 1.49
C LYS A 148 -0.76 17.95 2.19
N TYR A 149 -0.39 18.74 3.19
CA TYR A 149 0.86 18.53 3.93
C TYR A 149 0.63 18.23 5.41
N GLY A 150 1.42 17.28 5.95
CA GLY A 150 1.29 16.84 7.33
C GLY A 150 1.75 17.87 8.35
N ALA A 151 1.42 17.63 9.62
CA ALA A 151 1.74 18.52 10.74
C ALA A 151 3.23 18.72 11.05
N VAL A 152 4.10 17.85 10.52
CA VAL A 152 5.46 17.66 11.02
C VAL A 152 6.47 18.62 10.37
N LYS A 153 6.22 19.14 9.16
CA LYS A 153 7.08 20.16 8.53
C LYS A 153 6.45 20.78 7.27
N GLU A 154 6.34 22.10 7.22
CA GLU A 154 6.16 22.83 5.96
C GLU A 154 7.48 22.81 5.19
N SER A 155 7.50 22.17 4.03
CA SER A 155 8.67 22.14 3.16
C SER A 155 8.82 23.48 2.43
N SER A 156 10.03 23.78 1.92
CA SER A 156 10.25 24.96 1.08
C SER A 156 9.35 24.94 -0.16
N LEU A 157 9.05 23.75 -0.69
CA LEU A 157 8.12 23.58 -1.81
C LEU A 157 6.68 23.97 -1.42
N VAL A 158 6.18 23.49 -0.28
CA VAL A 158 4.85 23.85 0.23
C VAL A 158 4.73 25.37 0.38
N ASN A 159 5.75 26.02 0.94
CA ASN A 159 5.76 27.48 1.09
C ASN A 159 5.72 28.20 -0.26
N GLU A 160 6.55 27.78 -1.22
CA GLU A 160 6.55 28.38 -2.57
C GLU A 160 5.23 28.17 -3.32
N LEU A 161 4.57 27.02 -3.14
CA LEU A 161 3.29 26.72 -3.78
C LEU A 161 2.11 27.41 -3.08
N SER A 162 2.24 27.76 -1.80
CA SER A 162 1.17 28.46 -1.06
C SER A 162 0.94 29.88 -1.58
N ASP A 163 1.95 30.49 -2.19
CA ASP A 163 1.86 31.80 -2.84
C ASP A 163 1.31 31.73 -4.28
N ASP A 164 1.08 30.53 -4.81
CA ASP A 164 0.68 30.29 -6.21
C ASP A 164 -0.83 30.01 -6.33
N GLN A 165 -1.55 30.85 -7.07
CA GLN A 165 -3.02 30.79 -7.19
C GLN A 165 -3.53 29.57 -7.96
N ASP A 166 -2.69 28.90 -8.76
CA ASP A 166 -3.10 27.68 -9.46
C ASP A 166 -3.01 26.44 -8.55
N PHE A 167 -2.47 26.59 -7.33
CA PHE A 167 -2.32 25.50 -6.37
C PHE A 167 -3.22 25.69 -5.16
N LEU A 168 -3.89 24.60 -4.79
CA LEU A 168 -4.61 24.49 -3.53
C LEU A 168 -3.67 23.86 -2.51
N VAL A 169 -3.32 24.60 -1.45
CA VAL A 169 -2.36 24.14 -0.44
C VAL A 169 -3.00 24.26 0.93
N GLU A 170 -3.13 23.14 1.64
CA GLU A 170 -3.69 23.12 2.98
C GLU A 170 -3.08 22.00 3.85
N ARG A 171 -3.05 22.23 5.15
CA ARG A 171 -2.49 21.26 6.12
C ARG A 171 -3.42 20.08 6.33
N GLN A 172 -4.70 20.37 6.51
CA GLN A 172 -5.74 19.37 6.69
C GLN A 172 -7.05 19.97 6.14
N PRO A 173 -7.79 19.24 5.29
CA PRO A 173 -9.13 19.65 4.88
C PRO A 173 -10.07 19.70 6.10
N SER A 174 -11.04 20.61 6.07
CA SER A 174 -12.02 20.79 7.16
C SER A 174 -12.90 19.56 7.39
N ASP A 175 -13.18 18.84 6.32
CA ASP A 175 -14.07 17.70 6.27
C ASP A 175 -13.78 16.87 5.01
N VAL A 176 -14.39 15.69 4.93
CA VAL A 176 -14.21 14.74 3.83
C VAL A 176 -14.71 15.30 2.50
N LEU A 177 -15.84 16.02 2.47
CA LEU A 177 -16.39 16.57 1.23
C LEU A 177 -15.48 17.65 0.65
N THR A 178 -14.90 18.49 1.50
CA THR A 178 -13.90 19.47 1.09
C THR A 178 -12.69 18.77 0.48
N TYR A 179 -12.16 17.73 1.14
CA TYR A 179 -11.04 16.96 0.60
C TYR A 179 -11.33 16.39 -0.80
N GLU A 180 -12.47 15.72 -0.95
CA GLU A 180 -12.91 15.12 -2.21
C GLU A 180 -13.08 16.16 -3.31
N TRP A 181 -13.65 17.31 -2.97
CA TRP A 181 -13.76 18.44 -3.89
C TRP A 181 -12.38 18.96 -4.32
N ARG A 182 -11.41 19.08 -3.41
CA ARG A 182 -10.02 19.47 -3.78
C ARG A 182 -9.42 18.51 -4.80
N LEU A 183 -9.64 17.20 -4.62
CA LEU A 183 -9.19 16.17 -5.57
C LEU A 183 -9.93 16.27 -6.91
N SER A 184 -11.24 16.51 -6.89
CA SER A 184 -12.06 16.58 -8.10
C SER A 184 -11.73 17.80 -8.97
N VAL A 185 -11.37 18.95 -8.39
CA VAL A 185 -11.07 20.19 -9.16
C VAL A 185 -9.60 20.39 -9.52
N SER A 186 -8.69 19.52 -9.07
CA SER A 186 -7.25 19.67 -9.32
C SER A 186 -6.73 18.71 -10.38
N LYS A 187 -5.86 19.20 -11.29
CA LYS A 187 -5.25 18.35 -12.33
C LYS A 187 -4.27 17.33 -11.73
N PHE A 188 -3.41 17.80 -10.82
CA PHE A 188 -2.34 17.04 -10.18
C PHE A 188 -2.46 17.05 -8.65
N CYS A 189 -2.08 15.96 -7.99
CA CYS A 189 -2.02 15.88 -6.53
C CYS A 189 -0.59 15.56 -6.10
N LEU A 190 0.01 16.45 -5.31
CA LEU A 190 1.44 16.41 -5.01
C LEU A 190 1.68 15.67 -3.70
N PHE A 191 2.65 14.76 -3.72
CA PHE A 191 3.00 13.91 -2.59
C PHE A 191 4.52 13.94 -2.36
N GLU A 192 4.96 14.49 -1.23
CA GLU A 192 6.37 14.44 -0.80
C GLU A 192 6.65 13.07 -0.17
N TYR A 193 7.10 12.12 -0.98
CA TYR A 193 7.32 10.75 -0.54
C TYR A 193 8.46 10.64 0.47
N GLY A 194 8.12 10.03 1.60
CA GLY A 194 9.04 9.60 2.63
C GLY A 194 9.19 10.53 3.83
N GLU A 195 9.02 11.85 3.71
CA GLU A 195 8.92 12.78 4.85
C GLU A 195 7.50 13.38 5.00
N GLY A 196 6.71 13.40 3.91
CA GLY A 196 5.36 13.96 3.89
C GLY A 196 4.25 12.93 4.07
N ASP A 197 3.02 13.43 4.13
CA ASP A 197 1.81 12.59 4.10
C ASP A 197 1.53 12.15 2.66
N VAL A 198 1.61 10.83 2.42
CA VAL A 198 1.29 10.21 1.13
C VAL A 198 0.04 9.34 1.19
N SER A 199 -0.66 9.28 2.33
CA SER A 199 -1.82 8.42 2.53
C SER A 199 -2.95 8.67 1.52
N GLY A 200 -3.07 9.90 1.03
CA GLY A 200 -4.07 10.31 0.04
C GLY A 200 -3.80 9.88 -1.41
N ILE A 201 -2.73 9.12 -1.68
CA ILE A 201 -2.40 8.75 -3.08
C ILE A 201 -3.48 7.88 -3.72
N GLY A 202 -4.15 7.03 -2.94
CA GLY A 202 -5.24 6.18 -3.45
C GLY A 202 -6.46 6.99 -3.85
N ASP A 203 -6.84 7.97 -3.03
CA ASP A 203 -7.95 8.87 -3.33
C ASP A 203 -7.63 9.77 -4.52
N ALA A 204 -6.41 10.30 -4.61
CA ALA A 204 -6.01 11.09 -5.78
C ALA A 204 -6.17 10.31 -7.10
N VAL A 205 -5.72 9.04 -7.13
CA VAL A 205 -5.90 8.16 -8.29
C VAL A 205 -7.40 7.96 -8.60
N ARG A 206 -8.21 7.67 -7.58
CA ARG A 206 -9.66 7.44 -7.73
C ARG A 206 -10.43 8.66 -8.24
N PHE A 207 -10.05 9.86 -7.80
CA PHE A 207 -10.67 11.12 -8.22
C PHE A 207 -10.06 11.68 -9.52
N GLY A 208 -9.14 10.95 -10.16
CA GLY A 208 -8.46 11.41 -11.37
C GLY A 208 -7.60 12.66 -11.15
N CYS A 209 -7.12 12.87 -9.93
CA CYS A 209 -6.09 13.85 -9.63
C CYS A 209 -4.73 13.15 -9.82
N VAL A 210 -4.06 13.40 -10.94
CA VAL A 210 -2.86 12.63 -11.33
C VAL A 210 -1.78 12.81 -10.25
N PRO A 211 -1.34 11.73 -9.55
CA PRO A 211 -0.34 11.84 -8.51
C PRO A 211 0.99 12.35 -9.07
N VAL A 212 1.59 13.31 -8.38
CA VAL A 212 2.96 13.78 -8.59
C VAL A 212 3.76 13.41 -7.35
N VAL A 213 4.54 12.35 -7.45
CA VAL A 213 5.31 11.79 -6.34
C VAL A 213 6.71 12.37 -6.38
N ILE A 214 7.01 13.20 -5.39
CA ILE A 214 8.25 13.93 -5.24
C ILE A 214 9.13 13.15 -4.25
N THR A 215 10.33 12.76 -4.67
CA THR A 215 11.18 11.90 -3.86
C THR A 215 12.67 12.17 -4.06
N ASP A 216 13.47 11.97 -3.02
CA ASP A 216 14.94 11.97 -3.08
C ASP A 216 15.55 10.56 -3.05
N HIS A 217 14.72 9.51 -3.00
CA HIS A 217 15.15 8.10 -2.93
C HIS A 217 14.29 7.19 -3.81
N PRO A 218 14.74 5.94 -4.08
CA PRO A 218 13.93 4.99 -4.83
C PRO A 218 12.63 4.66 -4.09
N ILE A 219 11.52 4.74 -4.83
CA ILE A 219 10.20 4.34 -4.34
C ILE A 219 10.06 2.84 -4.55
N GLN A 220 9.66 2.11 -3.50
CA GLN A 220 9.70 0.65 -3.51
C GLN A 220 8.45 0.00 -2.92
N ASP A 221 7.50 0.79 -2.43
CA ASP A 221 6.41 0.31 -1.57
C ASP A 221 5.05 0.92 -1.95
N LEU A 222 4.87 1.43 -3.17
CA LEU A 222 3.55 1.95 -3.56
C LEU A 222 2.49 0.84 -3.49
N PRO A 223 1.21 1.17 -3.21
CA PRO A 223 0.15 0.19 -3.20
C PRO A 223 0.08 -0.61 -4.50
N LEU A 224 -0.08 -1.93 -4.39
CA LEU A 224 -0.28 -2.82 -5.54
C LEU A 224 0.79 -2.73 -6.65
N MET A 225 2.07 -2.50 -6.34
CA MET A 225 3.13 -2.36 -7.37
C MET A 225 3.28 -3.53 -8.34
N ASP A 226 2.87 -4.76 -7.98
CA ASP A 226 2.92 -5.90 -8.90
C ASP A 226 1.74 -5.95 -9.88
N VAL A 227 0.74 -5.08 -9.67
CA VAL A 227 -0.51 -5.04 -10.44
C VAL A 227 -0.63 -3.72 -11.19
N LEU A 228 -0.38 -2.60 -10.50
CA LEU A 228 -0.50 -1.26 -11.06
C LEU A 228 0.83 -0.80 -11.65
N ARG A 229 0.78 -0.38 -12.93
CA ARG A 229 1.90 0.28 -13.59
C ARG A 229 1.92 1.76 -13.21
N TRP A 230 2.44 2.06 -12.02
CA TRP A 230 2.47 3.43 -11.48
C TRP A 230 3.09 4.47 -12.42
N GLN A 231 4.03 4.08 -13.28
CA GLN A 231 4.65 4.95 -14.29
C GLN A 231 3.66 5.45 -15.36
N GLU A 232 2.52 4.79 -15.53
CA GLU A 232 1.47 5.16 -16.48
C GLU A 232 0.37 6.00 -15.84
N ILE A 233 0.31 6.06 -14.51
CA ILE A 233 -0.75 6.74 -13.75
C ILE A 233 -0.20 7.81 -12.79
N ALA A 234 1.10 8.02 -12.71
CA ALA A 234 1.72 9.02 -11.83
C ALA A 234 2.96 9.64 -12.45
N VAL A 235 3.27 10.86 -12.01
CA VAL A 235 4.48 11.60 -12.37
C VAL A 235 5.48 11.45 -11.24
N PHE A 236 6.71 11.03 -11.55
CA PHE A 236 7.78 10.91 -10.56
C PHE A 236 8.80 12.04 -10.74
N VAL A 237 9.01 12.82 -9.68
CA VAL A 237 9.92 13.96 -9.70
C VAL A 237 11.03 13.74 -8.67
N GLY A 238 12.27 13.62 -9.18
CA GLY A 238 13.45 13.50 -8.34
C GLY A 238 13.84 14.84 -7.71
N TRP A 239 13.97 14.87 -6.38
CA TRP A 239 14.20 16.09 -5.60
C TRP A 239 15.51 16.05 -4.81
N LYS A 240 16.63 16.18 -5.51
CA LYS A 240 17.96 16.02 -4.89
C LYS A 240 18.49 17.26 -4.16
N ASN A 241 18.03 18.46 -4.51
CA ASN A 241 18.47 19.73 -3.91
C ASN A 241 17.26 20.55 -3.45
N LYS A 242 17.00 20.61 -2.13
CA LYS A 242 15.91 21.38 -1.51
C LYS A 242 16.15 22.92 -1.50
N SER A 243 17.01 23.43 -2.39
CA SER A 243 17.23 24.88 -2.56
C SER A 243 16.07 25.50 -3.35
N GLY A 244 15.71 26.75 -3.04
CA GLY A 244 14.50 27.40 -3.57
C GLY A 244 14.40 27.49 -5.10
N GLY A 245 13.19 27.81 -5.58
CA GLY A 245 12.81 27.79 -7.01
C GLY A 245 12.23 26.44 -7.46
N GLY A 246 11.82 25.64 -6.49
CA GLY A 246 11.26 24.32 -6.66
C GLY A 246 9.91 24.30 -7.35
N ALA A 247 9.01 25.21 -6.97
CA ALA A 247 7.68 25.33 -7.55
C ALA A 247 7.73 25.66 -9.05
N LYS A 248 8.62 26.58 -9.45
CA LYS A 248 8.81 26.96 -10.86
C LYS A 248 9.28 25.79 -11.72
N ARG A 249 10.24 25.00 -11.22
CA ARG A 249 10.72 23.80 -11.91
C ARG A 249 9.61 22.76 -12.04
N LEU A 250 8.86 22.54 -10.97
CA LEU A 250 7.76 21.59 -10.95
C LEU A 250 6.68 21.96 -11.97
N ARG A 251 6.23 23.22 -11.96
CA ARG A 251 5.29 23.77 -12.94
C ARG A 251 5.78 23.54 -14.37
N HIS A 252 7.02 23.95 -14.66
CA HIS A 252 7.59 23.76 -15.99
C HIS A 252 7.60 22.29 -16.44
N LEU A 253 7.88 21.35 -15.53
CA LEU A 253 7.85 19.92 -15.83
C LEU A 253 6.43 19.43 -16.13
N LEU A 254 5.43 19.88 -15.36
CA LEU A 254 4.04 19.52 -15.58
C LEU A 254 3.52 20.09 -16.91
N ASP A 255 3.82 21.34 -17.22
CA ASP A 255 3.47 21.97 -18.49
C ASP A 255 4.14 21.27 -19.68
N LEU A 256 5.42 20.92 -19.56
CA LEU A 256 6.15 20.23 -20.63
C LEU A 256 5.62 18.82 -20.88
N THR A 257 5.26 18.10 -19.82
CA THR A 257 4.91 16.67 -19.91
C THR A 257 3.41 16.45 -20.16
N TYR A 258 2.57 17.39 -19.74
CA TYR A 258 1.11 17.28 -19.71
C TYR A 258 0.38 18.55 -20.16
N GLY A 259 1.07 19.50 -20.80
CA GLY A 259 0.45 20.64 -21.46
C GLY A 259 -0.37 20.27 -22.70
N ASP A 260 -0.14 19.07 -23.27
CA ASP A 260 -1.07 18.44 -24.21
C ASP A 260 -2.25 17.84 -23.43
N GLU A 261 -3.42 18.48 -23.54
CA GLU A 261 -4.63 18.04 -22.86
C GLU A 261 -5.01 16.60 -23.21
N LYS A 262 -4.76 16.15 -24.46
CA LYS A 262 -5.07 14.76 -24.82
C LYS A 262 -4.26 13.77 -23.98
N ARG A 263 -2.96 14.03 -23.83
CA ARG A 263 -2.05 13.21 -23.03
C ARG A 263 -2.43 13.23 -21.55
N TYR A 264 -2.81 14.40 -21.03
CA TYR A 264 -3.31 14.53 -19.65
C TYR A 264 -4.56 13.66 -19.44
N GLU A 265 -5.54 13.76 -20.34
CA GLU A 265 -6.81 13.02 -20.26
C GLU A 265 -6.61 11.50 -20.33
N GLU A 266 -5.66 11.01 -21.14
CA GLU A 266 -5.30 9.59 -21.20
C GLU A 266 -4.76 9.06 -19.86
N VAL A 267 -3.85 9.81 -19.23
CA VAL A 267 -3.31 9.46 -17.91
C VAL A 267 -4.38 9.58 -16.82
N ARG A 268 -5.23 10.61 -16.88
CA ARG A 268 -6.36 10.80 -15.96
C ARG A 268 -7.34 9.63 -16.02
N GLY A 269 -7.71 9.18 -17.23
CA GLY A 269 -8.60 8.03 -17.42
C GLY A 269 -7.99 6.73 -16.89
N SER A 270 -6.67 6.57 -17.06
CA SER A 270 -5.92 5.45 -16.50
C SER A 270 -5.89 5.47 -14.97
N CYS A 271 -5.77 6.65 -14.35
CA CYS A 271 -5.88 6.83 -12.90
C CYS A 271 -7.24 6.36 -12.39
N VAL A 272 -8.34 6.88 -12.96
CA VAL A 272 -9.71 6.55 -12.51
C VAL A 272 -9.97 5.05 -12.63
N THR A 273 -9.50 4.42 -13.72
CA THR A 273 -9.61 2.97 -13.91
C THR A 273 -8.81 2.21 -12.84
N ALA A 274 -7.55 2.59 -12.62
CA ALA A 274 -6.69 1.98 -11.60
C ALA A 274 -7.23 2.18 -10.17
N GLY A 275 -7.89 3.31 -9.90
CA GLY A 275 -8.45 3.65 -8.60
C GLY A 275 -9.50 2.66 -8.11
N GLN A 276 -10.22 1.98 -9.02
CA GLN A 276 -11.18 0.93 -8.67
C GLN A 276 -10.52 -0.25 -7.94
N HIS A 277 -9.25 -0.51 -8.23
CA HIS A 277 -8.45 -1.56 -7.59
C HIS A 277 -7.94 -1.18 -6.20
N LEU A 278 -8.09 0.08 -5.78
CA LEU A 278 -7.67 0.59 -4.48
C LEU A 278 -8.84 0.72 -3.49
N VAL A 279 -10.07 0.44 -3.92
CA VAL A 279 -11.26 0.53 -3.07
C VAL A 279 -11.42 -0.74 -2.25
N TRP A 280 -11.65 -0.57 -0.94
CA TRP A 280 -12.00 -1.64 -0.03
C TRP A 280 -13.51 -1.71 0.17
N ASN A 281 -14.11 -2.88 -0.08
CA ASN A 281 -15.52 -3.13 0.20
C ASN A 281 -15.66 -3.92 1.49
N GLU A 282 -16.75 -3.71 2.24
CA GLU A 282 -17.07 -4.53 3.42
C GLU A 282 -17.21 -6.01 3.04
N GLU A 283 -17.95 -6.29 1.96
CA GLU A 283 -17.98 -7.59 1.30
C GLU A 283 -17.07 -7.55 0.05
N PRO A 284 -16.00 -8.36 0.00
CA PRO A 284 -15.04 -8.30 -1.10
C PRO A 284 -15.67 -8.51 -2.49
N GLN A 285 -15.42 -7.58 -3.41
CA GLN A 285 -15.93 -7.58 -4.78
C GLN A 285 -14.84 -7.92 -5.80
N PRO A 286 -15.18 -8.52 -6.96
CA PRO A 286 -14.19 -8.80 -7.99
C PRO A 286 -13.36 -7.56 -8.35
N LEU A 287 -12.04 -7.72 -8.36
CA LEU A 287 -11.05 -6.69 -8.69
C LEU A 287 -10.92 -5.53 -7.70
N ASP A 288 -11.56 -5.61 -6.53
CA ASP A 288 -11.33 -4.65 -5.45
C ASP A 288 -9.95 -4.81 -4.78
N ALA A 289 -9.64 -3.94 -3.82
CA ALA A 289 -8.36 -3.94 -3.13
C ALA A 289 -8.05 -5.31 -2.49
N PHE A 290 -9.03 -5.97 -1.87
CA PHE A 290 -8.82 -7.29 -1.29
C PHE A 290 -8.44 -8.33 -2.36
N HIS A 291 -9.17 -8.42 -3.47
CA HIS A 291 -8.86 -9.36 -4.54
C HIS A 291 -7.53 -9.05 -5.23
N MET A 292 -7.16 -7.77 -5.34
CA MET A 292 -5.86 -7.36 -5.86
C MET A 292 -4.73 -7.72 -4.91
N MET A 293 -4.93 -7.62 -3.59
CA MET A 293 -4.00 -8.14 -2.59
C MET A 293 -3.85 -9.66 -2.70
N MET A 294 -4.95 -10.41 -2.87
CA MET A 294 -4.89 -11.87 -3.07
C MET A 294 -4.12 -12.23 -4.35
N TYR A 295 -4.28 -11.43 -5.42
CA TYR A 295 -3.51 -11.59 -6.65
C TYR A 295 -2.02 -11.31 -6.45
N GLN A 296 -1.65 -10.25 -5.72
CA GLN A 296 -0.25 -9.99 -5.38
C GLN A 296 0.37 -11.11 -4.55
N LEU A 297 -0.33 -11.61 -3.53
CA LEU A 297 0.14 -12.76 -2.73
C LEU A 297 0.32 -13.99 -3.61
N TRP A 298 -0.63 -14.24 -4.53
CA TRP A 298 -0.48 -15.30 -5.51
C TRP A 298 0.80 -15.12 -6.34
N LEU A 299 1.09 -13.92 -6.86
CA LEU A 299 2.33 -13.64 -7.60
C LEU A 299 3.59 -13.87 -6.73
N ARG A 300 3.55 -13.49 -5.46
CA ARG A 300 4.68 -13.56 -4.52
C ARG A 300 4.90 -14.94 -3.88
N ARG A 301 3.98 -15.89 -4.05
CA ARG A 301 3.99 -17.22 -3.38
C ARG A 301 5.24 -18.09 -3.61
N HIS A 302 6.07 -17.72 -4.57
CA HIS A 302 7.29 -18.45 -4.92
C HIS A 302 8.55 -17.57 -4.89
N THR A 303 8.46 -16.37 -4.31
CA THR A 303 9.56 -15.41 -4.23
C THR A 303 10.72 -15.97 -3.42
N ILE A 304 10.44 -16.54 -2.26
CA ILE A 304 11.43 -17.18 -1.40
C ILE A 304 11.33 -18.69 -1.60
N ARG A 305 12.46 -19.34 -1.91
CA ARG A 305 12.54 -20.79 -2.07
C ARG A 305 13.72 -21.33 -1.29
N TYR A 306 13.44 -22.31 -0.46
CA TYR A 306 14.45 -23.15 0.16
C TYR A 306 14.49 -24.49 -0.55
N ALA A 307 15.69 -25.03 -0.77
CA ALA A 307 15.83 -26.39 -1.23
C ALA A 307 15.15 -27.31 -0.20
N ARG A 308 14.22 -28.16 -0.66
CA ARG A 308 13.67 -29.21 0.20
C ARG A 308 14.85 -30.06 0.66
N ARG A 309 15.05 -30.15 1.98
CA ARG A 309 15.90 -31.21 2.51
C ARG A 309 15.13 -32.50 2.29
N GLU A 310 15.57 -33.30 1.31
CA GLU A 310 15.21 -34.72 1.29
C GLU A 310 15.76 -35.30 2.60
N VAL A 311 14.85 -35.62 3.52
CA VAL A 311 15.22 -36.33 4.74
C VAL A 311 15.49 -37.76 4.27
N ALA A 312 16.77 -38.08 4.10
CA ALA A 312 17.24 -39.45 3.89
C ALA A 312 17.01 -40.30 5.15
#